data_AF-A0A829F561-F1
#
_entry.id   AF-A0A829F561-F1
#
_cell.length_a   1.000
_cell.length_b   1.000
_cell.length_c   1.000
_cell.angle_alpha   90.00
_cell.angle_beta   90.00
_cell.angle_gamma   90.00
#
_symmetry.space_group_name_H-M   'P 1'
#
loop_
_entity.id
_entity.type
_entity.pdbx_description
1 polymer ?
#
loop_
_entity_poly.entity_id
_entity_poly.type
_entity_poly.pdbx_seq_one_letter_code
_entity_poly.pdbx_strand_id
1 'polypeptide(L)' 'MSYSEFTKELLDILDLNLIFHEDAFRKERINDETCFVFDGTLTYQPEECFHRHYQNEQTIIK' A
#
# COMPACT_ATOMS: atom_id res chain seq x y z
N MET A 1 -18.17 5.26 1.48
CA MET A 1 -16.70 5.34 1.57
C MET A 1 -16.22 4.00 2.11
N SER A 2 -15.31 3.33 1.40
CA SER A 2 -14.70 2.09 1.86
C SER A 2 -13.72 2.36 3.00
N TYR A 3 -13.40 1.33 3.79
CA TYR A 3 -12.40 1.43 4.85
C TYR A 3 -11.03 1.89 4.29
N SER A 4 -10.68 1.39 3.11
CA SER A 4 -9.43 1.78 2.45
C SER A 4 -9.42 3.25 2.02
N GLU A 5 -10.53 3.80 1.53
CA GLU A 5 -10.63 5.22 1.18
C GLU A 5 -10.48 6.10 2.42
N PHE A 6 -11.19 5.76 3.49
CA PHE A 6 -11.10 6.49 4.76
C PHE A 6 -9.68 6.47 5.34
N THR A 7 -9.03 5.31 5.34
CA THR A 7 -7.66 5.18 5.87
C THR A 7 -6.65 5.97 5.04
N LYS A 8 -6.81 6.00 3.71
CA LYS A 8 -5.98 6.83 2.83
C LYS A 8 -6.16 8.32 3.10
N GLU A 9 -7.40 8.77 3.29
CA GLU A 9 -7.69 10.16 3.63
C GLU A 9 -7.10 10.55 4.99
N LEU A 10 -7.24 9.68 6.00
CA LEU A 10 -6.66 9.89 7.33
C LEU A 10 -5.13 10.02 7.32
N LEU A 11 -4.45 9.23 6.48
CA LEU A 11 -2.98 9.17 6.40
C LEU A 11 -2.41 10.07 5.30
N ASP A 12 -3.25 10.82 4.58
CA ASP A 12 -2.87 11.65 3.42
C ASP A 12 -2.10 10.86 2.33
N ILE A 13 -2.60 9.66 2.01
CA ILE A 13 -2.02 8.79 0.97
C ILE A 13 -2.83 8.88 -0.32
N LEU A 14 -2.16 9.26 -1.41
CA LEU A 14 -2.78 9.42 -2.74
C LEU A 14 -2.72 8.19 -3.63
N ASP A 15 -1.95 7.16 -3.25
CA ASP A 15 -1.78 5.97 -4.10
C ASP A 15 -3.04 5.12 -4.14
N LEU A 16 -3.63 5.01 -5.34
CA LEU A 16 -4.83 4.21 -5.59
C LEU A 16 -4.58 2.71 -5.50
N ASN A 17 -3.34 2.27 -5.73
CA ASN A 17 -2.94 0.86 -5.75
C ASN A 17 -2.62 0.28 -4.36
N LEU A 18 -2.53 1.13 -3.35
CA LEU A 18 -2.45 0.70 -1.96
C LEU A 18 -3.86 0.35 -1.46
N ILE A 19 -4.04 -0.78 -0.79
CA ILE A 19 -5.34 -1.20 -0.25
C ILE A 19 -5.19 -1.49 1.24
N PHE A 20 -6.07 -0.91 2.06
CA PHE A 20 -6.18 -1.23 3.49
C PHE A 20 -7.41 -2.11 3.74
N HIS A 21 -7.20 -3.19 4.50
CA HIS A 21 -8.26 -4.09 4.94
C HIS A 21 -8.90 -3.58 6.24
N GLU A 22 -10.07 -4.09 6.61
CA GLU A 22 -10.82 -3.62 7.79
C GLU A 22 -10.05 -3.77 9.11
N ASP A 23 -9.17 -4.77 9.19
CA ASP A 23 -8.29 -5.10 10.32
C ASP A 23 -6.87 -4.54 10.17
N ALA A 24 -6.64 -3.62 9.22
CA ALA A 24 -5.34 -3.02 8.95
C ALA A 24 -4.76 -2.24 10.12
N PHE A 25 -5.59 -1.77 11.06
CA PHE A 25 -5.14 -0.93 12.18
C PHE A 25 -4.87 -1.75 13.45
N ARG A 26 -3.68 -1.57 14.02
CA ARG A 26 -3.34 -2.06 15.36
C ARG A 26 -2.62 -1.01 16.17
N LYS A 27 -2.85 -1.06 17.48
CA LYS A 27 -2.05 -0.34 18.47
C LYS A 27 -1.07 -1.33 19.10
N GLU A 28 0.22 -1.09 18.94
CA GLU A 28 1.25 -1.98 19.46
C GLU A 28 2.41 -1.21 20.09
N ARG A 29 3.24 -1.93 20.84
CA ARG A 29 4.39 -1.37 21.55
C ARG A 29 5.67 -1.73 20.80
N ILE A 30 6.32 -0.74 20.20
CA ILE A 30 7.56 -0.91 19.42
C ILE A 30 8.64 -0.08 20.12
N ASN A 31 9.78 -0.70 20.47
CA ASN A 31 10.89 -0.04 21.16
C ASN A 31 10.46 0.75 22.42
N ASP A 32 9.61 0.13 23.24
CA ASP A 32 9.00 0.73 24.44
C ASP A 32 8.06 1.92 24.21
N GLU A 33 7.83 2.33 22.96
CA GLU A 33 6.89 3.38 22.59
C GLU A 33 5.56 2.80 22.11
N THR A 34 4.47 3.54 22.34
CA THR A 34 3.15 3.19 21.83
C THR A 34 3.00 3.70 20.41
N CYS A 35 2.81 2.79 19.45
CA CYS A 35 2.68 3.11 18.03
C CYS A 35 1.29 2.76 17.51
N PHE A 36 0.85 3.53 16.52
CA PHE A 36 -0.31 3.23 15.69
C PHE A 36 0.21 2.68 14.36
N VAL A 37 -0.16 1.44 14.05
CA VAL A 37 0.37 0.71 12.90
C VAL A 37 -0.77 0.37 11.95
N PHE A 38 -0.52 0.61 10.67
CA PHE A 38 -1.45 0.35 9.57
C PHE A 38 -0.78 -0.60 8.58
N ASP A 39 -1.35 -1.78 8.37
CA ASP A 39 -0.90 -2.74 7.37
C ASP A 39 -1.73 -2.60 6.08
N GLY A 40 -1.06 -2.48 4.94
CA GLY A 40 -1.71 -2.34 3.63
C GLY A 40 -1.02 -3.17 2.55
N THR A 41 -1.78 -3.50 1.51
CA THR A 41 -1.27 -4.23 0.33
C THR A 41 -1.05 -3.26 -0.81
N LEU A 42 0.20 -3.09 -1.25
CA LEU A 42 0.54 -2.30 -2.44
C LEU A 42 0.64 -3.23 -3.66
N THR A 43 -0.20 -3.00 -4.66
CA THR A 43 -0.17 -3.77 -5.92
C THR A 43 0.45 -2.92 -7.03
N TYR A 44 1.63 -3.26 -7.50
CA TYR A 44 2.23 -2.60 -8.67
C TYR A 44 2.68 -3.64 -9.67
N GLN A 45 2.69 -3.25 -10.95
CA GLN A 45 3.27 -4.05 -12.01
C GLN A 45 4.62 -3.44 -12.37
N PRO A 46 5.74 -4.16 -12.17
CA PRO A 46 7.06 -3.63 -12.51
C PRO A 46 7.18 -3.43 -14.03
N GLU A 47 7.97 -2.43 -14.43
CA GLU A 47 8.29 -2.16 -15.85
C GLU A 47 8.95 -3.36 -16.53
N GLU A 48 9.83 -4.04 -15.80
CA GLU A 48 10.51 -5.24 -16.26
C GLU A 48 10.56 -6.29 -15.15
N CYS A 49 10.24 -7.54 -15.49
CA CYS A 49 10.50 -8.68 -14.62
C CYS A 49 11.78 -9.40 -15.08
N PHE A 50 12.88 -9.21 -14.35
CA PHE A 50 14.19 -9.82 -14.64
C PHE A 50 14.14 -11.36 -14.77
N HIS A 51 13.18 -12.01 -14.12
CA HIS A 51 13.04 -13.47 -14.17
C HIS A 51 12.29 -13.96 -15.42
N ARG A 52 11.38 -13.16 -15.99
CA ARG A 52 10.49 -13.60 -17.08
C ARG A 52 10.72 -12.87 -18.40
N HIS A 53 11.66 -11.91 -18.46
CA HIS A 53 11.87 -11.02 -19.61
C HIS A 53 10.56 -10.45 -20.15
N TYR A 54 9.62 -10.18 -19.23
CA TYR A 54 8.33 -9.62 -19.56
C TYR A 54 8.43 -8.10 -19.38
N GLN A 55 8.21 -7.37 -20.46
CA GLN A 55 8.09 -5.92 -20.45
C GLN A 55 6.63 -5.54 -20.21
N ASN A 56 6.41 -4.67 -19.25
CA ASN A 56 5.09 -4.10 -19.01
C ASN A 56 4.85 -2.93 -19.96
N GLU A 57 4.13 -3.17 -21.06
CA GLU A 57 3.74 -2.12 -22.02
C GLU A 57 2.67 -1.16 -21.47
N GLN A 58 2.10 -1.45 -20.30
CA GLN A 58 1.05 -0.65 -19.66
C GLN A 58 1.61 0.37 -18.65
N THR A 59 2.92 0.39 -18.45
CA THR A 59 3.55 1.35 -17.52
C THR A 59 3.55 2.75 -18.12
N ILE A 60 3.02 3.71 -17.34
CA ILE A 60 2.86 5.12 -17.72
C ILE A 60 4.19 5.88 -17.60
N ILE A 61 5.13 5.34 -16.84
CA ILE A 61 6.49 5.87 -16.70
C ILE A 61 7.33 5.24 -17.82
N LYS A 62 7.89 6.09 -18.70
CA LYS A 62 8.81 5.73 -19.79
C LYS A 62 10.12 6.46 -19.61
#